data_AF-A0A1G1HUT4-F1
#
_entry.id   AF-A0A1G1HUT4-F1
#
_cell.length_a   1.000
_cell.length_b   1.000
_cell.length_c   1.000
_cell.angle_alpha   90.00
_cell.angle_beta   90.00
_cell.angle_gamma   90.00
#
_symmetry.space_group_name_H-M   'P 1'
#
loop_
_entity.id
_entity.type
_entity.pdbx_description
1 polymer ?
#
loop_
_entity_poly.entity_id
_entity_poly.type
_entity_poly.pdbx_seq_one_letter_code
_entity_poly.pdbx_strand_id
1 'polypeptide(L)'
;MVTGINSDIVHNGKVYHVQTEDGGVNNPIVLTRTFFGGVVISSKKTSYVYLLERDDLRGVVEQLMNEQHKEMIQAIYKGNFLHDTT
;
A
#
# COMPACT_ATOMS: atom_id res chain seq x y z
N MET A 1 -5.36 13.10 8.48
CA MET A 1 -5.21 11.85 7.72
C MET A 1 -5.25 12.19 6.24
N VAL A 2 -4.48 11.48 5.43
CA VAL A 2 -4.50 11.56 3.97
C VAL A 2 -5.56 10.59 3.40
N THR A 3 -6.20 10.95 2.29
CA THR A 3 -7.18 10.10 1.62
C THR A 3 -6.52 8.80 1.11
N GLY A 4 -7.18 7.67 1.32
CA GLY A 4 -6.68 6.36 0.87
C GLY A 4 -6.62 6.21 -0.64
N ILE A 5 -5.76 5.32 -1.11
CA ILE A 5 -5.55 5.01 -2.54
C ILE A 5 -6.05 3.59 -2.80
N ASN A 6 -6.86 3.41 -3.85
CA ASN A 6 -7.34 2.10 -4.30
C ASN A 6 -7.07 1.93 -5.80
N SER A 7 -6.51 0.78 -6.18
CA SER A 7 -6.25 0.43 -7.58
C SER A 7 -6.54 -1.04 -7.85
N ASP A 8 -7.22 -1.31 -8.96
CA ASP A 8 -7.40 -2.65 -9.51
C ASP A 8 -6.33 -2.92 -10.57
N ILE A 9 -5.58 -4.00 -10.39
CA ILE A 9 -4.44 -4.36 -11.24
C ILE A 9 -4.72 -5.70 -11.91
N VAL A 10 -4.73 -5.71 -13.24
CA VAL A 10 -4.86 -6.93 -14.04
C VAL A 10 -3.47 -7.39 -14.48
N HIS A 11 -3.09 -8.61 -14.12
CA HIS A 11 -1.81 -9.20 -14.54
C HIS A 11 -1.96 -10.72 -14.72
N ASN A 12 -1.53 -11.26 -15.86
CA ASN A 12 -1.60 -12.70 -16.20
C ASN A 12 -3.01 -13.32 -15.99
N GLY A 13 -4.06 -12.59 -16.39
CA GLY A 13 -5.45 -13.03 -16.24
C GLY A 13 -6.00 -13.03 -14.81
N LYS A 14 -5.21 -12.56 -13.84
CA LYS A 14 -5.60 -12.40 -12.43
C LYS A 14 -5.88 -10.93 -12.12
N VAL A 15 -6.86 -10.68 -11.26
CA VAL A 15 -7.21 -9.34 -10.75
C VAL A 15 -6.75 -9.23 -9.30
N TYR A 16 -5.94 -8.21 -9.04
CA TYR A 16 -5.46 -7.85 -7.71
C TYR A 16 -6.03 -6.51 -7.31
N HIS A 17 -6.35 -6.33 -6.03
CA HIS A 17 -6.74 -5.03 -5.50
C HIS A 17 -5.64 -4.52 -4.58
N VAL A 18 -5.15 -3.30 -4.80
CA VAL A 18 -4.16 -2.66 -3.94
C VAL A 18 -4.83 -1.49 -3.22
N GLN A 19 -4.78 -1.51 -1.89
CA GLN A 19 -5.35 -0.47 -1.03
C GLN A 19 -4.25 0.11 -0.13
N THR A 20 -4.13 1.42 -0.06
CA THR A 20 -3.19 2.13 0.82
C THR A 20 -3.92 3.11 1.73
N GLU A 21 -3.65 3.05 3.03
CA GLU A 21 -4.31 3.84 4.07
C GLU A 21 -3.27 4.52 4.98
N ASP A 22 -3.59 5.74 5.41
CA ASP A 22 -2.87 6.48 6.45
C ASP A 22 -3.57 6.26 7.81
N GLY A 23 -2.84 5.76 8.82
CA GLY A 23 -3.36 5.56 10.18
C GLY A 23 -3.49 6.85 11.02
N GLY A 24 -3.02 7.99 10.50
CA GLY A 24 -3.05 9.29 11.16
C GLY A 24 -2.06 9.42 12.32
N VAL A 25 -2.00 10.61 12.93
CA VAL A 25 -1.01 10.94 13.96
C VAL A 25 -1.05 10.06 15.21
N ASN A 26 -2.22 9.48 15.52
CA ASN A 26 -2.39 8.56 16.66
C ASN A 26 -1.87 7.15 16.36
N ASN A 27 -1.72 6.80 15.09
CA ASN A 27 -1.16 5.53 14.62
C ASN A 27 -0.35 5.82 13.34
N PRO A 28 0.86 6.39 13.45
CA PRO A 28 1.58 6.99 12.33
C PRO A 28 2.19 5.93 11.41
N ILE A 29 1.32 5.19 10.74
CA ILE A 29 1.62 4.05 9.88
C ILE A 29 0.89 4.23 8.55
N VAL A 30 1.63 4.14 7.45
CA VAL A 30 1.06 3.86 6.14
C VAL A 30 0.95 2.35 5.97
N LEU A 31 -0.28 1.87 5.81
CA LEU A 31 -0.59 0.46 5.56
C LEU A 31 -0.99 0.28 4.10
N THR A 32 -0.33 -0.62 3.38
CA THR A 32 -0.78 -1.06 2.05
C THR A 32 -1.10 -2.54 2.10
N ARG A 33 -2.25 -2.94 1.52
CA ARG A 33 -2.69 -4.32 1.39
C ARG A 33 -2.89 -4.66 -0.07
N THR A 34 -2.45 -5.86 -0.45
CA THR A 34 -2.78 -6.45 -1.74
C THR A 34 -3.74 -7.60 -1.51
N PHE A 35 -4.85 -7.58 -2.23
CA PHE A 35 -5.88 -8.60 -2.20
C PHE A 35 -5.89 -9.39 -3.51
N PHE A 36 -6.24 -10.67 -3.41
CA PHE A 36 -6.59 -11.52 -4.53
C PHE A 36 -7.78 -12.40 -4.14
N GLY A 37 -8.87 -12.37 -4.91
CA GLY A 37 -10.11 -13.09 -4.57
C GLY A 37 -10.71 -12.68 -3.22
N GLY A 38 -10.54 -11.42 -2.80
CA GLY A 38 -11.03 -10.92 -1.51
C GLY A 38 -10.16 -11.24 -0.30
N VAL A 39 -9.08 -12.03 -0.46
CA VAL A 39 -8.14 -12.37 0.62
C VAL A 39 -6.90 -11.50 0.54
N VAL A 40 -6.40 -11.04 1.68
CA VAL A 40 -5.11 -10.32 1.75
C VAL A 40 -3.97 -11.31 1.50
N ILE A 41 -3.24 -11.14 0.42
CA ILE A 41 -2.08 -11.96 0.07
C ILE A 41 -0.76 -11.30 0.45
N SER A 42 -0.75 -10.00 0.67
CA SER A 42 0.42 -9.26 1.13
C SER A 42 0.03 -7.98 1.86
N SER A 43 0.89 -7.54 2.75
CA SER A 43 0.75 -6.29 3.49
C SER A 43 2.11 -5.64 3.68
N LYS A 44 2.16 -4.31 3.54
CA LYS A 44 3.33 -3.50 3.87
C LYS A 44 2.93 -2.42 4.87
N LYS A 45 3.74 -2.25 5.92
CA LYS A 45 3.56 -1.21 6.95
C LYS A 45 4.81 -0.35 6.98
N THR A 46 4.63 0.97 6.95
CA THR A 46 5.74 1.90 7.12
C THR A 46 5.37 2.91 8.20
N SER A 47 6.15 2.94 9.27
CA SER A 47 6.01 3.99 10.29
C SER A 47 6.55 5.30 9.74
N TYR A 48 5.83 6.39 10.00
CA TYR A 48 6.26 7.76 9.73
C TYR A 48 6.40 8.58 11.03
N VAL A 49 6.55 7.93 12.18
CA VAL A 49 6.67 8.61 13.49
C VAL A 49 7.72 9.72 13.52
N TYR A 50 8.82 9.54 12.79
CA TYR A 50 9.92 10.50 12.67
C TYR A 50 9.60 11.72 11.78
N LEU A 51 8.46 11.70 11.07
CA LEU A 51 7.99 12.81 10.24
C LEU A 51 6.96 13.69 10.95
N LEU A 52 6.51 13.34 12.16
CA LEU A 52 5.41 14.04 12.86
C LEU A 52 5.70 15.53 13.12
N GLU A 53 6.96 15.91 13.23
CA GLU A 53 7.39 17.30 13.47
C GLU A 53 7.56 18.12 12.17
N ARG A 54 7.30 17.53 11.00
CA ARG A 54 7.38 18.21 9.72
C ARG A 54 6.21 19.17 9.54
N ASP A 55 6.50 20.41 9.18
CA ASP A 55 5.48 21.41 8.81
C ASP A 55 4.60 20.92 7.64
N ASP A 56 5.19 20.13 6.73
CA ASP A 56 4.56 19.55 5.55
C ASP A 56 4.09 18.09 5.76
N LEU A 57 3.77 17.69 7.00
CA LEU A 57 3.40 16.32 7.36
C LEU A 57 2.42 15.67 6.37
N ARG A 58 1.35 16.39 5.99
CA ARG A 58 0.35 15.88 5.04
C ARG A 58 0.96 15.53 3.68
N GLY A 59 1.84 16.39 3.15
CA GLY A 59 2.48 16.19 1.86
C GLY A 59 3.48 15.04 1.87
N VAL A 60 4.29 14.93 2.93
CA VAL A 60 5.25 13.82 3.05
C VAL A 60 4.56 12.46 3.26
N VAL A 61 3.44 12.42 4.00
CA VAL A 61 2.63 11.20 4.14
C VAL A 61 1.99 10.82 2.81
N GLU A 62 1.45 11.80 2.07
CA GLU A 62 0.87 11.57 0.74
C GLU A 62 1.91 11.02 -0.25
N GLN A 63 3.14 11.57 -0.24
CA GLN A 63 4.24 11.04 -1.04
C GLN A 63 4.59 9.59 -0.64
N LEU A 64 4.76 9.33 0.65
CA LEU A 64 5.06 7.99 1.17
C LEU A 64 3.98 6.97 0.77
N MET A 65 2.71 7.35 0.86
CA MET A 65 1.58 6.51 0.43
C MET A 65 1.68 6.17 -1.06
N ASN A 66 1.94 7.15 -1.92
CA ASN A 66 2.07 6.94 -3.36
C ASN A 66 3.27 6.04 -3.71
N GLU A 67 4.42 6.25 -3.07
CA GLU A 67 5.62 5.44 -3.26
C GLU A 67 5.38 3.98 -2.84
N GLN A 68 4.81 3.77 -1.65
CA GLN A 68 4.51 2.43 -1.14
C GLN A 68 3.44 1.73 -1.98
N HIS A 69 2.42 2.45 -2.46
CA HIS A 69 1.38 1.91 -3.34
C HIS A 69 1.97 1.43 -4.66
N LYS A 70 2.80 2.26 -5.30
CA LYS A 70 3.48 1.94 -6.56
C LYS A 70 4.41 0.74 -6.42
N GLU A 71 5.12 0.62 -5.30
CA GLU A 71 5.97 -0.53 -5.02
C GLU A 71 5.18 -1.84 -4.97
N MET A 72 4.01 -1.84 -4.33
CA MET A 72 3.14 -3.02 -4.25
C MET A 72 2.58 -3.40 -5.64
N ILE A 73 2.23 -2.41 -6.47
CA ILE A 73 1.86 -2.65 -7.87
C ILE A 73 3.03 -3.28 -8.65
N GLN A 74 4.25 -2.76 -8.49
CA GLN A 74 5.43 -3.32 -9.14
C GLN A 74 5.72 -4.75 -8.69
N ALA A 75 5.48 -5.07 -7.42
CA ALA A 75 5.62 -6.43 -6.91
C ALA A 75 4.62 -7.41 -7.56
N ILE A 76 3.40 -6.97 -7.90
CA ILE A 76 2.44 -7.77 -8.70
C ILE A 76 3.04 -8.08 -10.08
N TYR A 77 3.53 -7.07 -10.80
CA TYR A 77 4.10 -7.25 -12.14
C TYR A 77 5.38 -8.07 -12.17
N LYS A 78 6.14 -8.09 -11.07
CA LYS A 78 7.34 -8.94 -10.92
C LYS A 78 6.99 -10.40 -10.60
N GLY A 79 5.72 -10.72 -10.34
CA GLY A 79 5.31 -12.05 -9.93
C GLY A 79 5.68 -12.39 -8.48
N ASN A 80 5.98 -11.40 -7.63
CA ASN A 80 6.39 -11.63 -6.24
C ASN A 80 5.28 -12.23 -5.35
N PHE A 81 4.05 -12.29 -5.86
CA PHE A 81 2.90 -12.88 -5.19
C PHE A 81 2.45 -14.14 -5.94
N LEU A 82 3.35 -15.12 -6.02
CA LEU A 82 2.99 -16.47 -6.45
C LEU A 82 2.04 -17.07 -5.41
N HIS A 83 0.75 -17.09 -5.75
CA HIS A 83 -0.18 -18.02 -5.14
C HIS A 83 -0.07 -19.33 -5.94
N ASP A 84 0.94 -20.14 -5.62
CA ASP A 84 0.97 -21.55 -6.00
C ASP A 84 0.10 -22.29 -4.99
N THR A 85 -1.19 -22.38 -5.28
CA THR A 85 -2.00 -23.50 -4.80
C THR A 85 -1.65 -24.71 -5.65
N THR A 86 -0.57 -25.41 -5.27
CA THR A 86 -0.43 -26.84 -5.59
C THR A 86 -1.18 -27.64 -4.54
#